data_AF-A0A833GTV7-F1
#
_entry.id   AF-A0A833GTV7-F1
#
_cell.length_a   1.000
_cell.length_b   1.000
_cell.length_c   1.000
_cell.angle_alpha   90.00
_cell.angle_beta   90.00
_cell.angle_gamma   90.00
#
_symmetry.space_group_name_H-M   'P 1'
#
loop_
_entity.id
_entity.type
_entity.pdbx_description
1 polymer ?
#
loop_
_entity_poly.entity_id
_entity_poly.type
_entity_poly.pdbx_seq_one_letter_code
_entity_poly.pdbx_strand_id
1 'polypeptide(L)'
;MSEDYMVDNPLPGDFAGWWTAPGEWVEEPNQRRSGWSGMMRLRHDGRTYYIKKQCNHLCRTLRHPFGWPTVSREYENIRRLQALGITVPQPVFHGSRQSDEGHEGILVTDELAGFADLTAQSARSPAEKTKLAVAVGRMIGLLHRHNLQHSCLYDKHIMVRWQDEEPAVALIDLEKLHRAWLPGKAARHDLEQLQRHQKIWSAADWALLEQAHRTAGKPAGR
;
A
#
# COMPACT_ATOMS: atom_id res chain seq x y z
N MET A 1 -18.37 20.45 -18.60
CA MET A 1 -18.30 21.34 -17.43
C MET A 1 -18.43 20.44 -16.22
N SER A 2 -17.30 20.00 -15.70
CA SER A 2 -17.20 19.12 -14.53
C SER A 2 -17.33 19.97 -13.28
N GLU A 3 -18.43 19.81 -12.55
CA GLU A 3 -18.60 20.40 -11.22
C GLU A 3 -17.53 19.83 -10.30
N ASP A 4 -16.51 20.64 -10.01
CA ASP A 4 -15.57 20.37 -8.92
C ASP A 4 -16.39 20.31 -7.62
N TYR A 5 -16.58 19.11 -7.07
CA TYR A 5 -17.16 18.89 -5.76
C TYR A 5 -16.18 19.37 -4.68
N MET A 6 -16.05 20.70 -4.53
CA MET A 6 -15.44 21.32 -3.36
C MET A 6 -16.47 21.27 -2.24
N VAL A 7 -16.43 20.20 -1.46
CA VAL A 7 -17.25 20.09 -0.26
C VAL A 7 -16.60 20.94 0.83
N ASP A 8 -17.16 22.12 1.08
CA ASP A 8 -16.77 23.09 2.14
C ASP A 8 -17.14 22.61 3.57
N ASN A 9 -17.71 21.41 3.71
CA ASN A 9 -17.97 20.81 5.03
C ASN A 9 -16.71 20.12 5.57
N PRO A 10 -16.47 20.19 6.89
CA PRO A 10 -15.32 19.53 7.51
C PRO A 10 -15.34 18.02 7.21
N LEU A 11 -14.16 17.42 7.12
CA LEU A 11 -14.03 15.97 7.01
C LEU A 11 -14.83 15.27 8.12
N PRO A 12 -15.51 14.14 7.82
CA PRO A 12 -16.26 13.42 8.83
C PRO A 12 -15.39 12.98 10.01
N GLY A 13 -15.96 13.08 11.22
CA GLY A 13 -15.29 12.64 12.46
C GLY A 13 -15.58 11.18 12.85
N ASP A 14 -16.53 10.52 12.18
CA ASP A 14 -17.04 9.21 12.59
C ASP A 14 -17.29 8.27 11.41
N PHE A 15 -17.65 7.02 11.74
CA PHE A 15 -17.89 5.99 10.73
C PHE A 15 -19.07 6.34 9.83
N ALA A 16 -20.17 6.84 10.41
CA ALA A 16 -21.39 7.11 9.65
C ALA A 16 -21.17 8.18 8.58
N GLY A 17 -20.48 9.28 8.93
CA GLY A 17 -20.16 10.33 7.99
C GLY A 17 -19.16 9.88 6.92
N TRP A 18 -18.14 9.06 7.25
CA TRP A 18 -17.24 8.50 6.23
C TRP A 18 -17.93 7.47 5.33
N TRP A 19 -18.90 6.72 5.84
CA TRP A 19 -19.65 5.73 5.07
C TRP A 19 -20.52 6.40 4.00
N THR A 20 -21.12 7.54 4.32
CA THR A 20 -21.96 8.33 3.40
C THR A 20 -21.20 9.44 2.67
N ALA A 21 -19.90 9.62 2.96
CA ALA A 21 -19.08 10.66 2.34
C ALA A 21 -19.16 10.58 0.80
N PRO A 22 -19.36 11.74 0.12
CA PRO A 22 -19.38 11.81 -1.33
C PRO A 22 -17.98 11.56 -1.90
N GLY A 23 -17.91 11.27 -3.18
CA GLY A 23 -16.65 11.08 -3.90
C GLY A 23 -16.84 10.37 -5.23
N GLU A 24 -15.79 10.34 -6.01
CA GLU A 24 -15.77 9.66 -7.31
C GLU A 24 -15.34 8.21 -7.11
N TRP A 25 -16.06 7.25 -7.70
CA TRP A 25 -15.61 5.86 -7.72
C TRP A 25 -14.38 5.75 -8.63
N VAL A 26 -13.24 5.38 -8.04
CA VAL A 26 -12.02 5.03 -8.78
C VAL A 26 -12.01 3.53 -9.05
N GLU A 27 -12.49 2.75 -8.10
CA GLU A 27 -12.81 1.34 -8.28
C GLU A 27 -14.24 1.12 -7.79
N GLU A 28 -15.15 0.85 -8.71
CA GLU A 28 -16.54 0.53 -8.36
C GLU A 28 -16.61 -0.71 -7.44
N PRO A 29 -17.65 -0.81 -6.59
CA PRO A 29 -17.85 -1.95 -5.70
C PRO A 29 -17.80 -3.28 -6.47
N ASN A 30 -16.67 -3.99 -6.34
CA ASN A 30 -16.48 -5.29 -6.96
C ASN A 30 -17.07 -6.35 -6.03
N GLN A 31 -18.21 -6.92 -6.43
CA GLN A 31 -18.84 -8.02 -5.71
C GLN A 31 -18.00 -9.28 -5.85
N ARG A 32 -17.60 -9.85 -4.71
CA ARG A 32 -16.89 -11.13 -4.64
C ARG A 32 -17.48 -11.97 -3.52
N ARG A 33 -17.96 -13.17 -3.87
CA ARG A 33 -18.65 -14.08 -2.94
C ARG A 33 -19.85 -13.36 -2.31
N SER A 34 -19.92 -13.32 -0.98
CA SER A 34 -20.98 -12.69 -0.19
C SER A 34 -20.70 -11.24 0.23
N GLY A 35 -19.67 -10.59 -0.35
CA GLY A 35 -19.27 -9.24 0.04
C GLY A 35 -18.76 -8.41 -1.13
N TRP A 36 -18.45 -7.15 -0.85
CA TRP A 36 -17.94 -6.21 -1.84
C TRP A 36 -16.86 -5.31 -1.25
N SER A 37 -16.01 -4.79 -2.13
CA SER A 37 -15.00 -3.77 -1.81
C SER A 37 -15.02 -2.76 -2.94
N GLY A 38 -14.94 -1.47 -2.60
CA GLY A 38 -14.81 -0.39 -3.57
C GLY A 38 -13.90 0.71 -3.03
N MET A 39 -13.38 1.53 -3.94
CA MET A 39 -12.49 2.65 -3.64
C MET A 39 -13.08 3.94 -4.20
N MET A 40 -13.30 4.91 -3.33
CA MET A 40 -13.70 6.26 -3.71
C MET A 40 -12.53 7.23 -3.55
N ARG A 41 -12.51 8.26 -4.37
CA ARG A 41 -11.63 9.43 -4.24
C ARG A 41 -12.46 10.63 -3.81
N LEU A 42 -12.04 11.28 -2.74
CA LEU A 42 -12.62 12.52 -2.24
C LEU A 42 -11.55 13.61 -2.30
N ARG A 43 -11.88 14.76 -2.90
CA ARG A 43 -11.06 15.97 -2.81
C ARG A 43 -11.67 16.92 -1.77
N HIS A 44 -10.86 17.42 -0.86
CA HIS A 44 -11.28 18.36 0.18
C HIS A 44 -10.09 19.21 0.62
N ASP A 45 -10.25 20.53 0.71
CA ASP A 45 -9.23 21.50 1.08
C ASP A 45 -7.90 21.33 0.31
N GLY A 46 -7.99 21.12 -1.01
CA GLY A 46 -6.81 20.94 -1.87
C GLY A 46 -6.04 19.63 -1.66
N ARG A 47 -6.55 18.73 -0.82
CA ARG A 47 -6.00 17.39 -0.58
C ARG A 47 -6.90 16.32 -1.21
N THR A 48 -6.30 15.19 -1.55
CA THR A 48 -7.01 14.02 -2.08
C THR A 48 -6.97 12.91 -1.05
N TYR A 49 -8.13 12.30 -0.79
CA TYR A 49 -8.30 11.16 0.09
C TYR A 49 -8.82 9.96 -0.69
N TYR A 50 -8.35 8.78 -0.33
CA TYR A 50 -8.84 7.51 -0.83
C TYR A 50 -9.64 6.81 0.27
N ILE A 51 -10.89 6.49 -0.02
CA ILE A 51 -11.85 5.87 0.91
C ILE A 51 -12.13 4.45 0.42
N LYS A 52 -11.53 3.46 1.06
CA LYS A 52 -11.80 2.04 0.81
C LYS A 52 -12.98 1.61 1.67
N LYS A 53 -14.11 1.29 1.03
CA LYS A 53 -15.34 0.81 1.68
C LYS A 53 -15.51 -0.69 1.40
N GLN A 54 -15.91 -1.43 2.43
CA GLN A 54 -16.10 -2.88 2.34
C GLN A 54 -17.34 -3.30 3.12
N CYS A 55 -18.09 -4.27 2.61
CA CYS A 55 -19.11 -4.99 3.37
C CYS A 55 -18.97 -6.50 3.13
N ASN A 56 -18.95 -7.28 4.22
CA ASN A 56 -18.74 -8.74 4.21
C ASN A 56 -17.47 -9.19 3.45
N HIS A 57 -16.53 -8.27 3.22
CA HIS A 57 -15.23 -8.54 2.61
C HIS A 57 -14.22 -8.86 3.73
N LEU A 58 -14.25 -10.12 4.16
CA LEU A 58 -13.56 -10.58 5.36
C LEU A 58 -12.35 -11.45 5.04
N CYS A 59 -11.29 -11.27 5.83
CA CYS A 59 -10.18 -12.22 5.93
C CYS A 59 -10.32 -13.06 7.21
N ARG A 60 -9.73 -14.25 7.24
CA ARG A 60 -9.66 -15.09 8.43
C ARG A 60 -8.22 -15.18 8.91
N THR A 61 -8.01 -15.03 10.20
CA THR A 61 -6.71 -15.18 10.87
C THR A 61 -6.87 -16.04 12.11
N LEU A 62 -5.78 -16.49 12.73
CA LEU A 62 -5.85 -17.24 13.99
C LEU A 62 -6.56 -16.46 15.11
N ARG A 63 -6.40 -15.12 15.13
CA ARG A 63 -7.09 -14.25 16.11
C ARG A 63 -8.54 -13.97 15.73
N HIS A 64 -8.90 -14.10 14.45
CA HIS A 64 -10.23 -13.83 13.92
C HIS A 64 -10.72 -15.00 13.05
N PRO A 65 -11.02 -16.16 13.65
CA PRO A 65 -11.43 -17.36 12.90
C PRO A 65 -12.80 -17.18 12.22
N PHE A 66 -13.66 -16.34 12.78
CA PHE A 66 -15.01 -16.05 12.26
C PHE A 66 -15.04 -14.92 11.21
N GLY A 67 -13.88 -14.35 10.86
CA GLY A 67 -13.77 -13.28 9.88
C GLY A 67 -13.50 -11.92 10.49
N TRP A 68 -12.76 -11.11 9.75
CA TRP A 68 -12.34 -9.76 10.11
C TRP A 68 -12.24 -8.89 8.85
N PRO A 69 -12.73 -7.64 8.85
CA PRO A 69 -12.70 -6.80 7.65
C PRO A 69 -11.29 -6.67 7.11
N THR A 70 -11.12 -6.90 5.80
CA THR A 70 -9.81 -6.84 5.17
C THR A 70 -9.19 -5.44 5.27
N VAL A 71 -10.00 -4.37 5.22
CA VAL A 71 -9.55 -2.99 5.49
C VAL A 71 -8.98 -2.81 6.91
N SER A 72 -9.49 -3.53 7.90
CA SER A 72 -8.93 -3.49 9.26
C SER A 72 -7.57 -4.17 9.32
N ARG A 73 -7.38 -5.26 8.57
CA ARG A 73 -6.07 -5.89 8.37
C ARG A 73 -5.09 -4.95 7.69
N GLU A 74 -5.54 -4.28 6.63
CA GLU A 74 -4.74 -3.32 5.89
C GLU A 74 -4.32 -2.14 6.77
N TYR A 75 -5.22 -1.59 7.59
CA TYR A 75 -4.90 -0.56 8.57
C TYR A 75 -3.82 -1.01 9.56
N GLU A 76 -3.94 -2.20 10.16
CA GLU A 76 -2.90 -2.72 11.07
C GLU A 76 -1.54 -2.89 10.35
N ASN A 77 -1.55 -3.28 9.08
CA ASN A 77 -0.34 -3.42 8.29
C ASN A 77 0.28 -2.06 7.94
N ILE A 78 -0.52 -1.05 7.61
CA ILE A 78 -0.07 0.35 7.45
C ILE A 78 0.63 0.80 8.73
N ARG A 79 -0.03 0.68 9.88
CA ARG A 79 0.53 1.10 11.18
C ARG A 79 1.83 0.36 11.50
N ARG A 80 1.89 -0.93 11.20
CA ARG A 80 3.10 -1.73 11.37
C ARG A 80 4.25 -1.21 10.52
N LEU A 81 4.01 -0.89 9.25
CA LEU A 81 5.03 -0.41 8.32
C LEU A 81 5.50 1.00 8.66
N GLN A 82 4.58 1.88 9.08
CA GLN A 82 4.93 3.20 9.62
C GLN A 82 5.90 3.10 10.81
N ALA A 83 5.65 2.18 11.74
CA ALA A 83 6.53 1.95 12.89
C ALA A 83 7.93 1.42 12.51
N LEU A 84 8.08 0.86 11.31
CA LEU A 84 9.36 0.44 10.75
C LEU A 84 10.05 1.55 9.94
N GLY A 85 9.43 2.72 9.81
CA GLY A 85 9.93 3.80 8.95
C GLY A 85 9.75 3.53 7.45
N ILE A 86 8.89 2.58 7.07
CA ILE A 86 8.54 2.34 5.66
C ILE A 86 7.42 3.31 5.27
N THR A 87 7.65 4.10 4.23
CA THR A 87 6.65 5.01 3.69
C THR A 87 5.46 4.24 3.13
N VAL A 88 4.25 4.63 3.55
CA VAL A 88 2.96 4.07 3.16
C VAL A 88 1.93 5.21 3.18
N PRO A 89 0.72 5.05 2.58
CA PRO A 89 -0.34 6.05 2.70
C PRO A 89 -0.66 6.36 4.17
N GLN A 90 -0.82 7.63 4.50
CA GLN A 90 -1.13 8.07 5.86
C GLN A 90 -2.59 7.77 6.17
N PRO A 91 -2.91 6.95 7.19
CA PRO A 91 -4.29 6.71 7.56
C PRO A 91 -4.88 7.97 8.21
N VAL A 92 -6.08 8.33 7.77
CA VAL A 92 -6.88 9.46 8.27
C VAL A 92 -8.02 8.95 9.15
N PHE A 93 -8.68 7.87 8.71
CA PHE A 93 -9.75 7.23 9.46
C PHE A 93 -9.74 5.73 9.23
N HIS A 94 -10.08 4.96 10.27
CA HIS A 94 -10.33 3.54 10.18
C HIS A 94 -11.48 3.19 11.12
N GLY A 95 -12.37 2.32 10.67
CA GLY A 95 -13.43 1.78 11.51
C GLY A 95 -14.12 0.58 10.89
N SER A 96 -14.86 -0.15 11.72
CA SER A 96 -15.72 -1.25 11.28
C SER A 96 -16.92 -1.37 12.21
N ARG A 97 -18.06 -1.80 11.67
CA ARG A 97 -19.29 -2.05 12.45
C ARG A 97 -20.07 -3.23 11.89
N GLN A 98 -20.97 -3.75 12.72
CA GLN A 98 -22.05 -4.62 12.25
C GLN A 98 -23.27 -3.76 11.92
N SER A 99 -23.92 -4.07 10.80
CA SER A 99 -25.15 -3.46 10.28
C SER A 99 -26.11 -4.55 9.82
N ASP A 100 -27.33 -4.18 9.43
CA ASP A 100 -28.30 -5.14 8.88
C ASP A 100 -27.82 -5.72 7.53
N GLU A 101 -26.98 -4.97 6.81
CA GLU A 101 -26.34 -5.34 5.55
C GLU A 101 -25.12 -6.26 5.75
N GLY A 102 -24.56 -6.29 6.97
CA GLY A 102 -23.46 -7.14 7.39
C GLY A 102 -22.30 -6.39 8.02
N HIS A 103 -21.09 -6.97 7.90
CA HIS A 103 -19.89 -6.44 8.52
C HIS A 103 -19.23 -5.41 7.61
N GLU A 104 -19.46 -4.13 7.91
CA GLU A 104 -18.94 -2.99 7.19
C GLU A 104 -17.57 -2.56 7.72
N GLY A 105 -16.70 -2.10 6.83
CA GLY A 105 -15.38 -1.57 7.17
C GLY A 105 -14.98 -0.40 6.27
N ILE A 106 -14.29 0.57 6.86
CA ILE A 106 -13.72 1.73 6.17
C ILE A 106 -12.25 1.85 6.51
N LEU A 107 -11.45 2.14 5.49
CA LEU A 107 -10.12 2.72 5.65
C LEU A 107 -10.02 3.95 4.75
N VAL A 108 -9.71 5.09 5.36
CA VAL A 108 -9.43 6.35 4.67
C VAL A 108 -7.94 6.65 4.79
N THR A 109 -7.31 6.91 3.66
CA THR A 109 -5.90 7.30 3.57
C THR A 109 -5.75 8.59 2.79
N ASP A 110 -4.79 9.41 3.20
CA ASP A 110 -4.34 10.55 2.40
C ASP A 110 -3.58 10.07 1.16
N GLU A 111 -3.62 10.87 0.10
CA GLU A 111 -2.87 10.61 -1.13
C GLU A 111 -1.36 10.66 -0.89
N LEU A 112 -0.64 9.76 -1.56
CA LEU A 112 0.82 9.84 -1.67
C LEU A 112 1.20 10.93 -2.68
N ALA A 113 1.05 12.20 -2.30
CA ALA A 113 1.24 13.33 -3.21
C ALA A 113 2.64 13.34 -3.85
N GLY A 114 2.66 13.45 -5.18
CA GLY A 114 3.87 13.46 -6.00
C GLY A 114 4.50 12.08 -6.22
N PHE A 115 3.89 11.01 -5.72
CA PHE A 115 4.31 9.65 -6.05
C PHE A 115 3.62 9.15 -7.32
N ALA A 116 4.37 8.42 -8.14
CA ALA A 116 3.86 7.65 -9.26
C ALA A 116 4.33 6.20 -9.13
N ASP A 117 3.62 5.26 -9.74
CA ASP A 117 4.04 3.85 -9.68
C ASP A 117 5.40 3.61 -10.34
N LEU A 118 5.93 2.40 -10.13
CA LEU A 118 7.25 2.01 -10.63
C LEU A 118 7.31 2.01 -12.18
N THR A 119 6.21 1.76 -12.88
CA THR A 119 6.18 1.71 -14.35
C THR A 119 6.34 3.09 -14.99
N ALA A 120 5.85 4.12 -14.29
CA ALA A 120 6.04 5.52 -14.67
C ALA A 120 7.52 5.96 -14.64
N GLN A 121 8.43 5.15 -14.08
CA GLN A 121 9.87 5.43 -14.01
C GLN A 121 10.65 4.93 -15.23
N SER A 122 9.98 4.39 -16.24
CA SER A 122 10.60 3.78 -17.43
C SER A 122 11.49 4.72 -18.25
N ALA A 123 11.16 6.00 -18.32
CA ALA A 123 11.92 7.02 -19.07
C ALA A 123 13.14 7.58 -18.31
N ARG A 124 13.38 7.14 -17.07
CA ARG A 124 14.53 7.59 -16.26
C ARG A 124 15.86 7.15 -16.86
N SER A 125 16.91 7.93 -16.58
CA SER A 125 18.27 7.61 -16.98
C SER A 125 18.75 6.28 -16.34
N PRO A 126 19.76 5.62 -16.92
CA PRO A 126 20.33 4.41 -16.32
C PRO A 126 20.80 4.62 -14.87
N ALA A 127 21.45 5.76 -14.57
CA ALA A 127 21.93 6.08 -13.23
C ALA A 127 20.78 6.20 -12.21
N GLU A 128 19.69 6.87 -12.58
CA GLU A 128 18.49 6.96 -11.74
C GLU A 128 17.84 5.58 -11.53
N LYS A 129 17.73 4.76 -12.58
CA LYS A 129 17.19 3.38 -12.46
C LYS A 129 18.01 2.54 -11.47
N THR A 130 19.32 2.66 -11.51
CA THR A 130 20.23 2.02 -10.54
C THR A 130 19.99 2.54 -9.11
N LYS A 131 19.91 3.87 -8.90
CA LYS A 131 19.59 4.44 -7.58
C LYS A 131 18.24 3.91 -7.05
N LEU A 132 17.24 3.87 -7.91
CA LEU A 132 15.90 3.37 -7.58
C LEU A 132 15.91 1.88 -7.24
N ALA A 133 16.69 1.05 -7.96
CA ALA A 133 16.87 -0.36 -7.66
C ALA A 133 17.40 -0.57 -6.24
N VAL A 134 18.42 0.22 -5.85
CA VAL A 134 18.99 0.18 -4.51
C VAL A 134 17.98 0.63 -3.45
N ALA A 135 17.23 1.72 -3.69
CA ALA A 135 16.23 2.22 -2.75
C ALA A 135 15.10 1.21 -2.52
N VAL A 136 14.57 0.62 -3.60
CA VAL A 136 13.54 -0.43 -3.52
C VAL A 136 14.09 -1.67 -2.82
N GLY A 137 15.30 -2.11 -3.16
CA GLY A 137 15.96 -3.24 -2.50
C GLY A 137 16.11 -3.03 -1.00
N ARG A 138 16.51 -1.83 -0.56
CA ARG A 138 16.61 -1.47 0.87
C ARG A 138 15.25 -1.57 1.57
N MET A 139 14.21 -1.00 0.98
CA MET A 139 12.84 -1.02 1.52
C MET A 139 12.30 -2.46 1.66
N ILE A 140 12.40 -3.28 0.61
CA ILE A 140 11.98 -4.68 0.64
C ILE A 140 12.81 -5.48 1.64
N GLY A 141 14.11 -5.18 1.72
CA GLY A 141 15.01 -5.80 2.69
C GLY A 141 14.60 -5.52 4.13
N LEU A 142 14.21 -4.27 4.43
CA LEU A 142 13.71 -3.87 5.74
C LEU A 142 12.40 -4.60 6.09
N LEU A 143 11.49 -4.73 5.13
CA LEU A 143 10.24 -5.48 5.28
C LEU A 143 10.52 -6.95 5.65
N HIS A 144 11.35 -7.64 4.87
CA HIS A 144 11.62 -9.07 5.05
C HIS A 144 12.41 -9.36 6.34
N ARG A 145 13.28 -8.44 6.77
CA ARG A 145 13.98 -8.55 8.07
C ARG A 145 13.06 -8.53 9.28
N HIS A 146 11.90 -7.88 9.16
CA HIS A 146 10.86 -7.89 10.18
C HIS A 146 9.90 -9.07 10.02
N ASN A 147 10.29 -10.08 9.23
CA ASN A 147 9.50 -11.27 8.92
C ASN A 147 8.14 -10.93 8.32
N LEU A 148 8.06 -9.87 7.52
CA LEU A 148 6.85 -9.49 6.82
C LEU A 148 6.96 -9.90 5.35
N GLN A 149 5.88 -10.44 4.80
CA GLN A 149 5.72 -10.73 3.39
C GLN A 149 4.60 -9.86 2.85
N HIS A 150 4.82 -9.21 1.71
CA HIS A 150 3.81 -8.43 1.00
C HIS A 150 2.79 -9.34 0.29
N SER A 151 3.24 -10.45 -0.32
CA SER A 151 2.43 -11.47 -1.02
C SER A 151 1.72 -10.99 -2.30
N CYS A 152 1.96 -9.76 -2.71
CA CYS A 152 1.32 -9.10 -3.85
C CYS A 152 2.26 -7.98 -4.38
N LEU A 153 3.57 -8.19 -4.33
CA LEU A 153 4.57 -7.16 -4.64
C LEU A 153 4.72 -7.01 -6.17
N TYR A 154 3.81 -6.25 -6.75
CA TYR A 154 3.84 -5.84 -8.16
C TYR A 154 4.46 -4.44 -8.29
N ASP A 155 4.93 -4.12 -9.49
CA ASP A 155 5.45 -2.79 -9.85
C ASP A 155 4.47 -1.66 -9.53
N LYS A 156 3.18 -1.85 -9.80
CA LYS A 156 2.11 -0.90 -9.47
C LYS A 156 1.88 -0.67 -7.98
N HIS A 157 2.44 -1.51 -7.10
CA HIS A 157 2.33 -1.35 -5.64
C HIS A 157 3.56 -0.70 -5.01
N ILE A 158 4.56 -0.37 -5.83
CA ILE A 158 5.75 0.38 -5.42
C ILE A 158 5.62 1.78 -6.00
N MET A 159 5.43 2.74 -5.10
CA MET A 159 5.25 4.14 -5.44
C MET A 159 6.58 4.87 -5.28
N VAL A 160 6.90 5.77 -6.21
CA VAL A 160 8.18 6.48 -6.28
C VAL A 160 7.94 7.98 -6.44
N ARG A 161 8.62 8.76 -5.60
CA ARG A 161 8.74 10.22 -5.75
C ARG A 161 10.22 10.59 -5.81
N TRP A 162 10.58 11.49 -6.72
CA TRP A 162 11.94 11.98 -6.84
C TRP A 162 12.07 13.36 -6.20
N GLN A 163 13.12 13.55 -5.41
CA GLN A 163 13.50 14.84 -4.83
C GLN A 163 15.02 14.96 -4.89
N ASP A 164 15.55 16.03 -5.48
CA ASP A 164 17.00 16.28 -5.58
C ASP A 164 17.80 15.06 -6.09
N GLU A 165 17.30 14.42 -7.15
CA GLU A 165 17.86 13.18 -7.75
C GLU A 165 17.89 11.94 -6.86
N GLU A 166 17.21 11.97 -5.71
CA GLU A 166 17.06 10.84 -4.80
C GLU A 166 15.62 10.30 -4.81
N PRO A 167 15.44 8.97 -4.98
CA PRO A 167 14.12 8.37 -4.98
C PRO A 167 13.64 8.07 -3.55
N ALA A 168 12.49 8.63 -3.18
CA ALA A 168 11.68 8.16 -2.07
C ALA A 168 10.74 7.05 -2.54
N VAL A 169 10.69 5.94 -1.79
CA VAL A 169 9.88 4.76 -2.12
C VAL A 169 8.79 4.57 -1.07
N ALA A 170 7.56 4.31 -1.52
CA ALA A 170 6.43 3.95 -0.68
C ALA A 170 5.76 2.65 -1.15
N LEU A 171 5.11 1.94 -0.24
CA LEU A 171 4.34 0.73 -0.52
C LEU A 171 2.84 0.97 -0.37
N ILE A 172 2.05 0.38 -1.27
CA ILE A 172 0.59 0.35 -1.22
C ILE A 172 0.09 -1.10 -1.35
N ASP A 173 -1.24 -1.31 -1.34
CA ASP A 173 -1.89 -2.63 -1.36
C ASP A 173 -1.37 -3.57 -0.26
N LEU A 174 -1.58 -3.17 0.98
CA LEU A 174 -1.06 -3.87 2.16
C LEU A 174 -2.07 -4.87 2.71
N GLU A 175 -3.13 -5.13 1.94
CA GLU A 175 -4.23 -5.97 2.38
C GLU A 175 -3.76 -7.40 2.61
N LYS A 176 -2.85 -7.95 1.79
CA LYS A 176 -2.36 -9.35 1.91
C LYS A 176 -1.11 -9.51 2.75
N LEU A 177 -0.55 -8.39 3.21
CA LEU A 177 0.68 -8.40 3.99
C LEU A 177 0.45 -9.17 5.30
N HIS A 178 1.42 -10.01 5.65
CA HIS A 178 1.35 -10.82 6.87
C HIS A 178 2.74 -11.17 7.41
N ARG A 179 2.78 -11.63 8.66
CA ARG A 179 4.01 -12.18 9.25
C ARG A 179 4.29 -13.55 8.66
N ALA A 180 5.46 -13.70 8.07
CA ALA A 180 5.94 -14.95 7.50
C ALA A 180 6.70 -15.77 8.54
N TRP A 181 6.39 -17.07 8.60
CA TRP A 181 7.10 -18.05 9.44
C TRP A 181 8.47 -18.44 8.89
N LEU A 182 8.63 -18.34 7.56
CA LEU A 182 9.86 -18.69 6.85
C LEU A 182 10.35 -17.47 6.06
N PRO A 183 11.15 -16.57 6.68
CA PRO A 183 11.52 -15.29 6.10
C PRO A 183 12.22 -15.40 4.75
N GLY A 184 13.05 -16.44 4.55
CA GLY A 184 13.69 -16.70 3.26
C GLY A 184 12.70 -17.08 2.15
N LYS A 185 11.64 -17.83 2.47
CA LYS A 185 10.57 -18.15 1.48
C LYS A 185 9.73 -16.93 1.15
N ALA A 186 9.40 -16.12 2.16
CA ALA A 186 8.71 -14.85 1.96
C ALA A 186 9.51 -13.92 1.05
N ALA A 187 10.81 -13.78 1.34
CA ALA A 187 11.67 -12.92 0.57
C ALA A 187 11.77 -13.34 -0.89
N ARG A 188 11.97 -14.64 -1.12
CA ARG A 188 11.99 -15.20 -2.47
C ARG A 188 10.65 -15.00 -3.19
N HIS A 189 9.53 -15.24 -2.53
CA HIS A 189 8.21 -15.06 -3.14
C HIS A 189 7.98 -13.63 -3.64
N ASP A 190 8.21 -12.63 -2.78
CA ASP A 190 7.99 -11.23 -3.13
C ASP A 190 8.98 -10.75 -4.20
N LEU A 191 10.27 -11.12 -4.10
CA LEU A 191 11.29 -10.74 -5.09
C LEU A 191 11.04 -11.40 -6.45
N GLU A 192 10.73 -12.69 -6.50
CA GLU A 192 10.41 -13.37 -7.76
C GLU A 192 9.12 -12.82 -8.40
N GLN A 193 8.12 -12.43 -7.59
CA GLN A 193 6.91 -11.82 -8.10
C GLN A 193 7.22 -10.46 -8.74
N LEU A 194 7.99 -9.61 -8.06
CA LEU A 194 8.41 -8.33 -8.60
C LEU A 194 9.27 -8.50 -9.87
N GLN A 195 10.24 -9.41 -9.85
CA GLN A 195 11.15 -9.67 -10.98
C GLN A 195 10.39 -10.03 -12.26
N ARG A 196 9.33 -10.83 -12.15
CA ARG A 196 8.52 -11.29 -13.29
C ARG A 196 7.68 -10.17 -13.93
N HIS A 197 7.34 -9.14 -13.17
CA HIS A 197 6.38 -8.11 -13.63
C HIS A 197 7.04 -6.75 -13.90
N GLN A 198 8.16 -6.44 -13.22
CA GLN A 198 8.91 -5.22 -13.45
C GLN A 198 9.43 -5.14 -14.89
N LYS A 199 9.45 -3.93 -15.46
CA LYS A 199 9.94 -3.67 -16.82
C LYS A 199 11.03 -2.60 -16.90
N ILE A 200 11.51 -2.11 -15.76
CA ILE A 200 12.37 -0.92 -15.71
C ILE A 200 13.85 -1.25 -15.48
N TRP A 201 14.14 -2.40 -14.86
CA TRP A 201 15.48 -2.78 -14.43
C TRP A 201 16.07 -3.86 -15.33
N SER A 202 17.34 -3.63 -15.68
CA SER A 202 18.19 -4.64 -16.29
C SER A 202 18.59 -5.73 -15.28
N ALA A 203 19.25 -6.78 -15.75
CA ALA A 203 19.84 -7.79 -14.86
C ALA A 203 20.89 -7.20 -13.90
N ALA A 204 21.63 -6.18 -14.32
CA ALA A 204 22.62 -5.50 -13.49
C ALA A 204 21.95 -4.69 -12.36
N ASP A 205 20.90 -3.93 -12.69
CA ASP A 205 20.11 -3.20 -11.68
C ASP A 205 19.45 -4.16 -10.70
N TRP A 206 18.93 -5.29 -11.19
CA TRP A 206 18.33 -6.32 -10.33
C TRP A 206 19.34 -6.91 -9.34
N ALA A 207 20.57 -7.19 -9.78
CA ALA A 207 21.63 -7.67 -8.90
C ALA A 207 21.95 -6.66 -7.78
N LEU A 208 21.92 -5.36 -8.08
CA LEU A 208 22.10 -4.29 -7.09
C LEU A 208 20.91 -4.19 -6.12
N LEU A 209 19.68 -4.36 -6.60
CA LEU A 209 18.48 -4.47 -5.76
C LEU A 209 18.61 -5.64 -4.78
N GLU A 210 19.00 -6.83 -5.25
CA GLU A 210 19.20 -8.01 -4.40
C GLU A 210 20.34 -7.81 -3.39
N GLN A 211 21.42 -7.15 -3.80
CA GLN A 211 22.51 -6.81 -2.89
C GLN A 211 22.04 -5.87 -1.79
N ALA A 212 21.34 -4.79 -2.15
CA ALA A 212 20.77 -3.83 -1.22
C ALA A 212 19.73 -4.47 -0.29
N HIS A 213 18.93 -5.39 -0.82
CA HIS A 213 18.01 -6.23 -0.07
C HIS A 213 18.72 -7.04 1.00
N ARG A 214 19.81 -7.74 0.65
CA ARG A 214 20.59 -8.55 1.61
C ARG A 214 21.23 -7.70 2.71
N THR A 215 21.62 -6.45 2.42
CA THR A 215 22.40 -5.62 3.35
C THR A 215 21.62 -4.57 4.13
N ALA A 216 20.40 -4.20 3.73
CA ALA A 216 19.62 -3.19 4.48
C ALA A 216 19.48 -3.56 5.97
N GLY A 217 19.20 -2.61 6.86
CA GLY A 217 18.98 -2.89 8.29
C GLY A 217 20.07 -3.67 9.06
N LYS A 218 21.17 -4.08 8.42
CA LYS A 218 22.39 -4.50 9.11
C LYS A 218 23.02 -3.23 9.65
N PRO A 219 23.44 -3.20 10.93
CA PRO A 219 24.32 -2.13 11.36
C PRO A 219 25.53 -2.09 10.41
N ALA A 220 25.93 -0.89 9.98
CA ALA A 220 27.23 -0.74 9.33
C ALA A 220 28.27 -1.41 10.23
N GLY A 221 29.06 -2.31 9.66
CA GLY A 221 29.79 -3.35 10.38
C GLY A 221 30.54 -2.86 11.62
N ARG A 222 30.57 -3.73 12.64
CA ARG A 222 31.75 -3.86 13.50
C ARG A 222 32.90 -4.41 12.68
#